data_AF-A0A2M8NP78-F1
#
_entry.id   AF-A0A2M8NP78-F1
#
_cell.length_a   1.000
_cell.length_b   1.000
_cell.length_c   1.000
_cell.angle_alpha   90.00
_cell.angle_beta   90.00
_cell.angle_gamma   90.00
#
_symmetry.space_group_name_H-M   'P 1'
#
loop_
_entity.id
_entity.type
_entity.pdbx_description
1 polymer ?
#
loop_
_entity_poly.entity_id
_entity_poly.type
_entity_poly.pdbx_seq_one_letter_code
_entity_poly.pdbx_strand_id
1 'polypeptide(L)'
;MDVTVEALAPLLDVYQTIFADTRQAIQQRVGAGGIEQRLQRHWEALRRYTENLRNSTLYHYILLIKVSEQAYLNTREQAFLDNIRLLALQFEREAPDYFEELTSSTILPDLQTVLMQLTEYQSTLNELVQLDQDILSNAELGRDVASNINIYTDQLNAYAEALLIQTCLDQQRINNNSTIALVGTSMVAFIVAILVAYVL
;
A
#
# COMPACT_ATOMS: atom_id res chain seq x y z
N MET A 1 -29.18 1.89 -9.97
CA MET A 1 -27.88 2.22 -10.58
C MET A 1 -27.43 0.94 -11.24
N ASP A 2 -27.32 0.92 -12.57
CA ASP A 2 -26.98 -0.30 -13.29
C ASP A 2 -25.52 -0.66 -12.99
N VAL A 3 -25.32 -1.80 -12.35
CA VAL A 3 -23.99 -2.33 -12.03
C VAL A 3 -23.46 -2.93 -13.33
N THR A 4 -22.59 -2.21 -14.01
CA THR A 4 -21.97 -2.66 -15.26
C THR A 4 -20.51 -3.03 -15.03
N VAL A 5 -19.99 -3.96 -15.85
CA VAL A 5 -18.56 -4.34 -15.84
C VAL A 5 -17.65 -3.11 -16.05
N GLU A 6 -18.16 -2.09 -16.75
CA GLU A 6 -17.48 -0.81 -16.98
C GLU A 6 -17.19 -0.03 -15.70
N ALA A 7 -17.95 -0.24 -14.62
CA ALA A 7 -17.70 0.38 -13.31
C ALA A 7 -16.51 -0.27 -12.57
N LEU A 8 -16.09 -1.48 -12.96
CA LEU A 8 -14.98 -2.22 -12.34
C LEU A 8 -13.60 -1.78 -12.85
N ALA A 9 -13.51 -1.44 -14.14
CA ALA A 9 -12.27 -1.02 -14.81
C ALA A 9 -11.54 0.13 -14.09
N PRO A 10 -12.18 1.27 -13.75
CA PRO A 10 -11.48 2.36 -13.06
C PRO A 10 -11.00 1.96 -11.66
N LEU A 11 -11.72 1.07 -10.95
CA LEU A 11 -11.28 0.58 -9.64
C LEU A 11 -10.05 -0.31 -9.74
N LEU A 12 -9.98 -1.16 -10.77
CA LEU A 12 -8.81 -2.00 -11.05
C LEU A 12 -7.59 -1.16 -11.41
N ASP A 13 -7.75 -0.12 -12.23
CA ASP A 13 -6.66 0.80 -12.58
C ASP A 13 -6.13 1.50 -11.34
N VAL A 14 -7.01 2.05 -10.49
CA VAL A 14 -6.61 2.69 -9.23
C VAL A 14 -5.88 1.70 -8.32
N TYR A 15 -6.38 0.46 -8.19
CA TYR A 15 -5.71 -0.57 -7.39
C TYR A 15 -4.31 -0.88 -7.92
N GLN A 16 -4.14 -1.01 -9.25
CA GLN A 16 -2.84 -1.27 -9.87
C GLN A 16 -1.86 -0.11 -9.64
N THR A 17 -2.32 1.13 -9.75
CA THR A 17 -1.50 2.31 -9.45
C THR A 17 -1.04 2.31 -7.99
N ILE A 18 -1.96 2.15 -7.04
CA ILE A 18 -1.63 2.10 -5.61
C ILE A 18 -0.63 0.97 -5.31
N PHE A 19 -0.82 -0.20 -5.92
CA PHE A 19 0.10 -1.32 -5.75
C PHE A 19 1.50 -1.01 -6.30
N ALA A 20 1.59 -0.40 -7.49
CA ALA A 20 2.85 0.00 -8.09
C ALA A 20 3.59 1.05 -7.23
N ASP A 21 2.86 2.03 -6.72
CA ASP A 21 3.38 3.10 -5.85
C ASP A 21 3.89 2.53 -4.52
N THR A 22 3.11 1.64 -3.88
CA THR A 22 3.52 0.94 -2.66
C THR A 22 4.80 0.14 -2.89
N ARG A 23 4.88 -0.60 -4.00
CA ARG A 23 6.07 -1.37 -4.35
C ARG A 23 7.28 -0.46 -4.55
N GLN A 24 7.11 0.67 -5.24
CA GLN A 24 8.18 1.65 -5.44
C GLN A 24 8.64 2.25 -4.10
N ALA A 25 7.71 2.60 -3.21
CA ALA A 25 8.03 3.11 -1.88
C ALA A 25 8.82 2.09 -1.05
N ILE A 26 8.44 0.81 -1.07
CA ILE A 26 9.21 -0.27 -0.43
C ILE A 26 10.61 -0.37 -1.05
N GLN A 27 10.73 -0.31 -2.38
CA GLN A 27 12.04 -0.32 -3.04
C GLN A 27 12.92 0.86 -2.64
N GLN A 28 12.37 2.06 -2.48
CA GLN A 28 13.10 3.23 -2.00
C GLN A 28 13.58 3.04 -0.55
N ARG A 29 12.79 2.35 0.28
CA ARG A 29 13.12 2.07 1.68
C ARG A 29 14.28 1.08 1.81
N VAL A 30 14.14 -0.11 1.23
CA VAL A 30 15.03 -1.28 1.48
C VAL A 30 15.92 -1.68 0.31
N GLY A 31 15.76 -1.06 -0.86
CA GLY A 31 16.54 -1.37 -2.05
C GLY A 31 18.03 -1.05 -1.91
N ALA A 32 18.83 -1.42 -2.91
CA ALA A 32 20.23 -1.06 -2.95
C ALA A 32 20.40 0.48 -2.97
N GLY A 33 21.09 1.03 -1.98
CA GLY A 33 21.20 2.47 -1.78
C GLY A 33 19.94 3.12 -1.19
N GLY A 34 18.98 2.32 -0.71
CA GLY A 34 17.74 2.80 -0.11
C GLY A 34 17.93 3.57 1.18
N ILE A 35 16.85 4.17 1.67
CA ILE A 35 16.86 5.09 2.82
C ILE A 35 17.43 4.41 4.07
N GLU A 36 17.06 3.17 4.37
CA GLU A 36 17.58 2.46 5.54
C GLU A 36 19.09 2.24 5.47
N GLN A 37 19.62 1.94 4.27
CA GLN A 37 21.05 1.79 4.07
C GLN A 37 21.79 3.13 4.21
N ARG A 38 21.23 4.23 3.69
CA ARG A 38 21.81 5.57 3.87
C ARG A 38 21.81 5.97 5.34
N LEU A 39 20.70 5.77 6.04
CA LEU A 39 20.59 6.05 7.48
C LEU A 39 21.65 5.30 8.28
N GLN A 40 21.82 4.01 7.99
CA GLN A 40 22.85 3.18 8.62
C GLN A 40 24.27 3.70 8.34
N ARG A 41 24.58 4.17 7.13
CA ARG A 41 25.89 4.74 6.79
C ARG A 41 26.18 6.02 7.59
N HIS A 42 25.20 6.92 7.70
CA HIS A 42 25.36 8.14 8.49
C HIS A 42 25.57 7.83 9.98
N TRP A 43 24.81 6.86 10.51
CA TRP A 43 25.01 6.38 11.88
C TRP A 43 26.40 5.78 12.10
N GLU A 44 26.87 4.92 11.18
CA GLU A 44 28.20 4.32 11.27
C GLU A 44 29.31 5.37 11.21
N ALA A 45 29.15 6.41 10.39
CA ALA A 45 30.08 7.53 10.35
C ALA A 45 30.14 8.25 11.70
N LEU A 46 28.98 8.66 12.24
CA LEU A 46 28.87 9.32 13.54
C LEU A 46 29.45 8.47 14.68
N ARG A 47 29.18 7.16 14.66
CA ARG A 47 29.75 6.22 15.62
C ARG A 47 31.28 6.20 15.54
N ARG A 48 31.86 6.04 14.34
CA ARG A 48 33.32 5.98 14.17
C ARG A 48 34.02 7.25 14.67
N TYR A 49 33.35 8.40 14.53
CA TYR A 49 33.89 9.69 14.96
C TYR A 49 33.85 9.88 16.48
N THR A 50 32.96 9.17 17.17
CA THR A 50 32.69 9.39 18.59
C THR A 50 33.16 8.25 19.49
N GLU A 51 33.27 7.01 18.97
CA GLU A 51 33.51 5.81 19.79
C GLU A 51 34.89 5.77 20.46
N ASN A 52 35.88 6.46 19.90
CA ASN A 52 37.25 6.48 20.40
C ASN A 52 37.64 7.81 21.09
N LEU A 53 36.67 8.69 21.30
CA LEU A 53 36.89 9.92 22.08
C LEU A 53 37.21 9.56 23.53
N ARG A 54 38.06 10.36 24.19
CA ARG A 54 38.43 10.10 25.60
C ARG A 54 37.22 10.28 26.50
N ASN A 55 36.43 11.31 26.21
CA ASN A 55 35.15 11.53 26.85
C ASN A 55 34.03 10.96 25.95
N SER A 56 33.27 10.01 26.51
CA SER A 56 32.29 9.22 25.78
C SER A 56 30.90 9.85 25.69
N THR A 57 30.68 11.09 26.15
CA THR A 57 29.35 11.72 26.14
C THR A 57 28.75 11.80 24.75
N LEU A 58 29.51 12.26 23.73
CA LEU A 58 29.03 12.32 22.36
C LEU A 58 28.65 10.94 21.81
N TYR A 59 29.43 9.92 22.14
CA TYR A 59 29.11 8.53 21.77
C TYR A 59 27.82 8.05 22.45
N HIS A 60 27.60 8.39 23.72
CA HIS A 60 26.35 8.07 24.43
C HIS A 60 25.13 8.70 23.77
N TYR A 61 25.22 9.96 23.33
CA TYR A 61 24.13 10.60 22.59
C TYR A 61 23.81 9.86 21.29
N ILE A 62 24.81 9.44 20.52
CA ILE A 62 24.60 8.65 19.29
C ILE A 62 23.94 7.29 19.58
N LEU A 63 24.31 6.63 20.68
CA LEU A 63 23.66 5.39 21.11
C LEU A 63 22.20 5.61 21.52
N LEU A 64 21.91 6.66 22.29
CA LEU A 64 20.54 7.00 22.72
C LEU A 64 19.66 7.39 21.53
N ILE A 65 20.23 8.11 20.54
CA ILE A 65 19.57 8.41 19.27
C ILE A 65 19.22 7.10 18.54
N LYS A 66 20.14 6.14 18.48
CA LYS A 66 19.88 4.84 17.82
C LYS A 66 18.82 4.02 18.53
N VAL A 67 18.83 4.00 19.86
CA VAL A 67 17.78 3.33 20.65
C VAL A 67 16.42 3.96 20.40
N SER A 68 16.35 5.29 20.36
CA SER A 68 15.11 6.02 20.07
C SER A 68 14.63 5.80 18.63
N GLU A 69 15.54 5.72 17.65
CA GLU A 69 15.23 5.36 16.27
C GLU A 69 14.56 3.98 16.21
N GLN A 70 15.15 2.98 16.85
CA GLN A 70 14.59 1.62 16.88
C GLN A 70 13.24 1.55 17.61
N ALA A 71 13.09 2.30 18.71
CA ALA A 71 11.82 2.41 19.40
C ALA A 71 10.74 3.05 18.51
N TYR A 72 11.08 4.11 17.77
CA TYR A 72 10.18 4.71 16.79
C TYR A 72 9.79 3.72 15.68
N LEU A 73 10.74 3.00 15.09
CA LEU A 73 10.44 2.06 14.00
C LEU A 73 9.50 0.94 14.44
N ASN A 74 9.55 0.54 15.71
CA ASN A 74 8.69 -0.51 16.28
C ASN A 74 7.31 0.01 16.73
N THR A 75 7.23 1.22 17.28
CA THR A 75 6.00 1.73 17.93
C THR A 75 5.27 2.80 17.12
N ARG A 76 5.99 3.49 16.23
CA ARG A 76 5.55 4.68 15.49
C ARG A 76 5.15 5.88 16.37
N GLU A 77 5.56 5.90 17.64
CA GLU A 77 5.23 7.00 18.54
C GLU A 77 6.10 8.24 18.28
N GLN A 78 5.46 9.39 18.09
CA GLN A 78 6.11 10.68 17.84
C GLN A 78 7.10 11.09 18.95
N ALA A 79 6.84 10.67 20.19
CA ALA A 79 7.70 10.95 21.34
C ALA A 79 9.15 10.50 21.12
N PHE A 80 9.38 9.41 20.39
CA PHE A 80 10.73 8.93 20.06
C PHE A 80 11.44 9.82 19.03
N LEU A 81 10.71 10.36 18.04
CA LEU A 81 11.28 11.34 17.10
C LEU A 81 11.65 12.63 17.80
N ASP A 82 10.80 13.08 18.74
CA ASP A 82 11.09 14.27 19.54
C ASP A 82 12.30 14.05 20.45
N ASN A 83 12.44 12.86 21.04
CA ASN A 83 13.64 12.49 21.80
C ASN A 83 14.91 12.52 20.93
N ILE A 84 14.86 12.00 19.69
CA ILE A 84 15.99 12.06 18.75
C ILE A 84 16.38 13.52 18.47
N ARG A 85 15.40 14.40 18.26
CA ARG A 85 15.64 15.84 18.04
C ARG A 85 16.31 16.48 19.25
N LEU A 86 15.82 16.20 20.46
CA LEU A 86 16.40 16.73 21.71
C LEU A 86 17.84 16.24 21.92
N LEU A 87 18.10 14.95 21.71
CA LEU A 87 19.43 14.36 21.84
C LEU A 87 20.40 14.92 20.80
N ALA A 88 19.94 15.15 19.56
CA ALA A 88 20.76 15.79 18.53
C ALA A 88 21.10 17.24 18.90
N LEU A 89 20.14 18.02 19.40
CA LEU A 89 20.41 19.38 19.88
C LEU A 89 21.41 19.41 21.05
N GLN A 90 21.32 18.44 21.96
CA GLN A 90 22.31 18.27 23.04
C GLN A 90 23.69 17.92 22.48
N PHE A 91 23.74 17.00 21.51
CA PHE A 91 24.98 16.65 20.81
C PHE A 91 25.60 17.88 20.15
N GLU A 92 24.84 18.65 19.36
CA GLU A 92 25.32 19.84 18.66
C GLU A 92 25.85 20.90 19.63
N ARG A 93 25.19 21.04 20.78
CA ARG A 93 25.58 22.00 21.81
C ARG A 93 26.89 21.62 22.48
N GLU A 94 27.10 20.34 22.76
CA GLU A 94 28.29 19.87 23.49
C GLU A 94 29.47 19.56 22.56
N ALA A 95 29.24 19.24 21.28
CA ALA A 95 30.30 18.87 20.34
C ALA A 95 31.47 19.87 20.22
N PRO A 96 31.28 21.21 20.31
CA PRO A 96 32.38 22.17 20.32
C PRO A 96 33.38 21.96 21.47
N ASP A 97 32.95 21.46 22.63
CA ASP A 97 33.81 21.19 23.78
C ASP A 97 34.79 20.03 23.52
N TYR A 98 34.57 19.28 22.43
CA TYR A 98 35.36 18.13 21.99
C TYR A 98 36.20 18.44 20.75
N PHE A 99 36.28 19.71 20.31
CA PHE A 99 36.96 20.12 19.08
C PHE A 99 38.41 19.63 19.02
N GLU A 100 39.19 19.80 20.10
CA GLU A 100 40.57 19.33 20.13
C GLU A 100 40.67 17.80 19.96
N GLU A 101 39.82 17.03 20.63
CA GLU A 101 39.82 15.57 20.50
C GLU A 101 39.44 15.12 19.08
N LEU A 102 38.43 15.76 18.49
CA LEU A 102 37.96 15.48 17.13
C LEU A 102 39.02 15.81 16.07
N THR A 103 39.82 16.86 16.28
CA THR A 103 40.87 17.30 15.34
C THR A 103 42.26 16.72 15.63
N SER A 104 42.46 16.10 16.79
CA SER A 104 43.78 15.61 17.25
C SER A 104 44.35 14.45 16.42
N SER A 105 43.49 13.73 15.70
CA SER A 105 43.85 12.59 14.86
C SER A 105 43.62 12.94 13.40
N THR A 106 44.59 12.65 12.53
CA THR A 106 44.43 12.75 11.06
C THR A 106 43.39 11.78 10.49
N ILE A 107 42.92 10.82 11.30
CA ILE A 107 41.89 9.83 10.94
C ILE A 107 40.49 10.33 11.32
N LEU A 108 40.39 11.22 12.31
CA LEU A 108 39.11 11.76 12.77
C LEU A 108 38.76 13.00 11.93
N PRO A 109 37.47 13.18 11.61
CA PRO A 109 37.03 14.34 10.83
C PRO A 109 37.00 15.59 11.69
N ASP A 110 36.88 16.76 11.06
CA ASP A 110 36.63 18.00 11.76
C ASP A 110 35.20 18.07 12.35
N LEU A 111 35.01 18.99 13.30
CA LEU A 111 33.71 19.22 13.96
C LEU A 111 32.59 19.49 12.94
N GLN A 112 32.87 20.24 11.88
CA GLN A 112 31.88 20.58 10.86
C GLN A 112 31.37 19.32 10.15
N THR A 113 32.25 18.38 9.80
CA THR A 113 31.87 17.12 9.19
C THR A 113 31.04 16.26 10.13
N VAL A 114 31.35 16.23 11.44
CA VAL A 114 30.56 15.49 12.43
C VAL A 114 29.13 16.04 12.52
N LEU A 115 29.00 17.37 12.66
CA LEU A 115 27.70 18.03 12.74
C LEU A 115 26.90 17.84 11.43
N MET A 116 27.56 17.94 10.28
CA MET A 116 26.94 17.66 8.99
C MET A 116 26.40 16.22 8.91
N GLN A 117 27.14 15.21 9.38
CA GLN A 117 26.65 13.84 9.41
C GLN A 117 25.43 13.65 10.32
N LEU A 118 25.35 14.40 11.43
CA LEU A 118 24.19 14.37 12.31
C LEU A 118 22.96 14.95 11.62
N THR A 119 23.10 16.08 10.94
CA THR A 119 22.04 16.70 10.13
C THR A 119 21.57 15.76 9.01
N GLU A 120 22.50 15.15 8.27
CA GLU A 120 22.19 14.19 7.20
C GLU A 120 21.47 12.95 7.73
N TYR A 121 21.88 12.45 8.90
CA TYR A 121 21.19 11.36 9.59
C TYR A 121 19.75 11.74 9.94
N GLN A 122 19.53 12.92 10.54
CA GLN A 122 18.19 13.39 10.89
C GLN A 122 17.31 13.64 9.66
N SER A 123 17.87 14.21 8.59
CA SER A 123 17.17 14.40 7.31
C SER A 123 16.73 13.05 6.74
N THR A 124 17.65 12.08 6.66
CA THR A 124 17.37 10.74 6.16
C THR A 124 16.33 10.02 7.02
N LEU A 125 16.33 10.22 8.34
CA LEU A 125 15.31 9.67 9.23
C LEU A 125 13.92 10.30 8.96
N ASN A 126 13.85 11.61 8.74
CA ASN A 126 12.59 12.26 8.38
C ASN A 126 12.06 11.78 7.03
N GLU A 127 12.94 11.56 6.04
CA GLU A 127 12.56 10.93 4.77
C GLU A 127 12.00 9.52 4.99
N LEU A 128 12.62 8.72 5.87
CA LEU A 128 12.12 7.39 6.22
C LEU A 128 10.73 7.44 6.88
N VAL A 129 10.52 8.41 7.78
CA VAL A 129 9.23 8.64 8.45
C VAL A 129 8.13 8.97 7.44
N GLN A 130 8.40 9.88 6.50
CA GLN A 130 7.46 10.25 5.44
C GLN A 130 7.14 9.05 4.55
N LEU A 131 8.17 8.32 4.12
CA LEU A 131 8.00 7.14 3.28
C LEU A 131 7.16 6.04 3.98
N ASP A 132 7.35 5.87 5.29
CA ASP A 132 6.52 4.96 6.09
C ASP A 132 5.05 5.39 6.14
N GLN A 133 4.78 6.69 6.26
CA GLN A 133 3.41 7.23 6.22
C GLN A 133 2.77 7.02 4.84
N ASP A 134 3.52 7.23 3.77
CA ASP A 134 3.05 7.02 2.39
C ASP A 134 2.71 5.54 2.14
N ILE A 135 3.56 4.61 2.61
CA ILE A 135 3.30 3.17 2.52
C ILE A 135 2.03 2.79 3.27
N LEU A 136 1.83 3.32 4.49
CA LEU A 136 0.63 3.06 5.29
C LEU A 136 -0.64 3.61 4.62
N SER A 137 -0.59 4.84 4.13
CA SER A 137 -1.69 5.49 3.40
C SER A 137 -2.05 4.69 2.15
N ASN A 138 -1.07 4.29 1.35
CA ASN A 138 -1.30 3.49 0.15
C ASN A 138 -1.85 2.10 0.49
N ALA A 139 -1.41 1.47 1.58
CA ALA A 139 -1.94 0.19 2.03
C ALA A 139 -3.42 0.31 2.45
N GLU A 140 -3.79 1.40 3.13
CA GLU A 140 -5.18 1.68 3.49
C GLU A 140 -6.06 1.93 2.26
N LEU A 141 -5.64 2.81 1.36
CA LEU A 141 -6.34 3.08 0.10
C LEU A 141 -6.49 1.81 -0.75
N GLY A 142 -5.43 1.00 -0.85
CA GLY A 142 -5.45 -0.27 -1.58
C GLY A 142 -6.46 -1.26 -0.99
N ARG A 143 -6.54 -1.35 0.34
CA ARG A 143 -7.54 -2.18 1.03
C ARG A 143 -8.96 -1.71 0.73
N ASP A 144 -9.20 -0.40 0.77
CA ASP A 144 -10.52 0.17 0.54
C ASP A 144 -10.98 -0.04 -0.92
N VAL A 145 -10.07 0.14 -1.89
CA VAL A 145 -10.36 -0.14 -3.31
C VAL A 145 -10.60 -1.63 -3.54
N ALA A 146 -9.81 -2.52 -2.92
CA ALA A 146 -10.05 -3.96 -2.99
C ALA A 146 -11.41 -4.36 -2.42
N SER A 147 -11.82 -3.74 -1.30
CA SER A 147 -13.16 -3.92 -0.73
C SER A 147 -14.25 -3.49 -1.70
N ASN A 148 -14.10 -2.34 -2.36
CA ASN A 148 -15.05 -1.87 -3.36
C ASN A 148 -15.14 -2.83 -4.55
N ILE A 149 -14.00 -3.32 -5.07
CA ILE A 149 -13.97 -4.31 -6.16
C ILE A 149 -14.76 -5.56 -5.77
N ASN A 150 -14.59 -6.07 -4.54
CA ASN A 150 -15.35 -7.23 -4.07
C ASN A 150 -16.86 -6.95 -4.03
N ILE A 151 -17.27 -5.81 -3.47
CA ILE A 151 -18.68 -5.40 -3.43
C ILE A 151 -19.30 -5.34 -4.83
N TYR A 152 -18.60 -4.72 -5.80
CA TYR A 152 -19.08 -4.64 -7.19
C TYR A 152 -19.13 -6.01 -7.87
N THR A 153 -18.16 -6.88 -7.60
CA THR A 153 -18.12 -8.25 -8.14
C THR A 153 -19.29 -9.07 -7.61
N ASP A 154 -19.59 -8.97 -6.32
CA ASP A 154 -20.73 -9.65 -5.70
C ASP A 154 -22.07 -9.17 -6.29
N GLN A 155 -22.21 -7.87 -6.52
CA GLN A 155 -23.40 -7.29 -7.17
C GLN A 155 -23.56 -7.76 -8.62
N LEU A 156 -22.48 -7.83 -9.39
CA LEU A 156 -22.49 -8.36 -10.77
C LEU A 156 -22.90 -9.82 -10.81
N ASN A 157 -22.38 -10.64 -9.90
CA ASN A 157 -22.76 -12.05 -9.81
C ASN A 157 -24.24 -12.21 -9.47
N ALA A 158 -24.75 -11.48 -8.47
CA ALA A 158 -26.17 -11.52 -8.11
C ALA A 158 -27.08 -11.08 -9.29
N TYR A 159 -26.68 -10.05 -10.03
CA TYR A 159 -27.42 -9.59 -11.21
C TYR A 159 -27.39 -10.62 -12.35
N ALA A 160 -26.23 -11.24 -12.61
CA ALA A 160 -26.09 -12.29 -13.61
C ALA A 160 -26.93 -13.54 -13.28
N GLU A 161 -26.96 -13.96 -12.01
CA GLU A 161 -27.80 -15.05 -11.53
C GLU A 161 -29.29 -14.74 -11.73
N ALA A 162 -29.74 -13.52 -11.39
CA ALA A 162 -31.12 -13.09 -11.59
C ALA A 162 -31.50 -13.10 -13.08
N LEU A 163 -30.64 -12.59 -13.96
CA LEU A 163 -30.82 -12.62 -15.41
C LEU A 163 -30.89 -14.04 -15.97
N LEU A 164 -30.04 -14.94 -15.48
CA LEU A 164 -30.02 -16.34 -15.91
C LEU A 164 -31.32 -17.04 -15.51
N ILE A 165 -31.76 -16.86 -14.26
CA ILE A 165 -33.04 -17.38 -13.78
C ILE A 165 -34.20 -16.85 -14.64
N GLN A 166 -34.22 -15.54 -14.89
CA GLN A 166 -35.24 -14.91 -15.72
C GLN A 166 -35.25 -15.48 -17.14
N THR A 167 -34.08 -15.64 -17.76
CA THR A 167 -33.94 -16.21 -19.10
C THR A 167 -34.42 -17.66 -19.15
N CYS A 168 -34.11 -18.45 -18.11
CA CYS A 168 -34.62 -19.82 -17.99
C CYS A 168 -36.16 -19.86 -17.88
N LEU A 169 -36.76 -18.95 -17.11
CA LEU A 169 -38.22 -18.84 -16.98
C LEU A 169 -38.86 -18.42 -18.30
N ASP A 170 -38.27 -17.45 -19.01
CA ASP A 170 -38.76 -17.01 -20.32
C ASP A 170 -38.66 -18.12 -21.37
N GLN A 171 -37.56 -18.89 -21.36
CA GLN A 171 -37.40 -20.06 -22.22
C GLN A 171 -38.46 -21.13 -21.93
N GLN A 172 -38.75 -21.43 -20.66
CA GLN A 172 -39.82 -22.35 -20.28
C GLN A 172 -41.19 -21.87 -20.77
N ARG A 173 -41.47 -20.57 -20.62
CA ARG A 173 -42.71 -19.95 -21.08
C ARG A 173 -42.86 -20.06 -22.60
N ILE A 174 -41.80 -19.76 -23.35
CA ILE A 174 -41.78 -19.88 -24.82
C ILE A 174 -42.00 -21.34 -25.24
N ASN A 175 -41.34 -22.29 -24.58
CA ASN A 175 -41.49 -23.70 -24.90
C ASN A 175 -42.93 -24.21 -24.63
N ASN A 176 -43.52 -23.83 -23.49
CA ASN A 176 -44.91 -24.15 -23.16
C ASN A 176 -45.88 -23.55 -24.19
N ASN A 177 -45.72 -22.28 -24.54
CA ASN A 177 -46.56 -21.62 -25.54
C ASN A 177 -46.43 -22.27 -26.92
N SER A 178 -45.21 -22.65 -27.31
CA SER A 178 -44.95 -23.33 -28.59
C SER A 178 -45.60 -24.73 -28.62
N THR A 179 -45.53 -25.47 -27.52
CA THR A 179 -46.18 -26.77 -27.38
C THR A 179 -47.71 -26.65 -27.49
N ILE A 180 -48.31 -25.67 -26.81
CA ILE A 180 -49.76 -25.39 -26.90
C ILE A 180 -50.16 -25.04 -28.35
N ALA A 181 -49.38 -24.18 -29.02
CA ALA A 181 -49.65 -23.81 -30.40
C ALA A 181 -49.55 -25.02 -31.36
N LEU A 182 -48.58 -25.90 -31.16
CA LEU A 182 -48.41 -27.11 -31.96
C LEU A 182 -49.55 -28.11 -31.75
N VAL A 183 -49.99 -28.32 -30.50
CA VAL A 183 -51.15 -29.15 -30.18
C VAL A 183 -52.43 -28.54 -30.79
N GLY A 184 -52.64 -27.24 -30.62
CA GLY A 184 -53.81 -26.54 -31.17
C GLY A 184 -53.89 -26.60 -32.69
N THR A 185 -52.77 -26.32 -33.39
CA THR A 185 -52.71 -26.40 -34.86
C THR A 185 -52.92 -27.84 -35.35
N SER A 186 -52.35 -28.84 -34.67
CA SER A 186 -52.57 -30.25 -34.98
C SER A 186 -54.03 -30.68 -34.80
N MET A 187 -54.68 -30.23 -33.71
CA MET A 187 -56.11 -30.52 -33.48
C MET A 187 -57.00 -29.88 -34.55
N VAL A 188 -56.74 -28.63 -34.92
CA VAL A 188 -57.49 -27.95 -35.99
C VAL A 188 -57.30 -28.68 -37.31
N ALA A 189 -56.06 -29.05 -37.66
CA ALA A 189 -55.77 -29.83 -38.86
C ALA A 189 -56.50 -31.18 -38.87
N PHE A 190 -56.58 -31.85 -37.72
CA PHE A 190 -57.29 -33.12 -37.57
C PHE A 190 -58.81 -32.96 -37.75
N ILE A 191 -59.41 -31.91 -37.16
CA ILE A 191 -60.84 -31.59 -37.32
C ILE A 191 -61.16 -31.27 -38.78
N VAL A 192 -60.33 -30.45 -39.43
CA VAL A 192 -60.48 -30.11 -40.85
C VAL A 192 -60.36 -31.36 -41.72
N ALA A 193 -59.39 -32.24 -41.45
CA ALA A 193 -59.24 -33.50 -42.19
C ALA A 193 -60.46 -34.43 -42.05
N ILE A 194 -61.03 -34.55 -40.85
CA ILE A 194 -62.27 -35.32 -40.62
C ILE A 194 -63.44 -34.70 -41.39
N LEU A 195 -63.61 -33.38 -41.33
CA LEU A 195 -64.71 -32.70 -42.04
C LEU A 195 -64.60 -32.86 -43.55
N VAL A 196 -63.40 -32.74 -44.12
CA VAL A 196 -63.15 -32.99 -45.54
C VAL A 196 -63.47 -34.44 -45.91
N ALA A 197 -63.06 -35.40 -45.07
CA ALA A 197 -63.35 -36.82 -45.30
C ALA A 197 -64.84 -37.18 -45.17
N TYR A 198 -65.64 -36.40 -44.44
CA TYR A 198 -67.09 -36.60 -44.31
C TYR A 198 -67.89 -36.01 -45.48
N VAL A 199 -67.36 -34.97 -46.13
CA VAL A 199 -68.02 -34.27 -47.26
C VAL A 199 -67.76 -34.97 -48.61
N LEU A 200 -66.65 -35.71 -48.71
CA LEU A 200 -66.30 -36.57 -49.87
C LEU A 200 -66.99 -37.93 -49.80
#